data_AF-A0A8S9MUN9-F1
#
_entry.id   AF-A0A8S9MUN9-F1
#
_cell.length_a   1.000
_cell.length_b   1.000
_cell.length_c   1.000
_cell.angle_alpha   90.00
_cell.angle_beta   90.00
_cell.angle_gamma   90.00
#
_symmetry.space_group_name_H-M   'P 1'
#
loop_
_entity.id
_entity.type
_entity.pdbx_description
1 polymer ?
#
loop_
_entity_poly.entity_id
_entity_poly.type
_entity_poly.pdbx_seq_one_letter_code
_entity_poly.pdbx_strand_id
1 'polypeptide(L)'
;GFDVENISLPSNSGVITGLMPYDCVRFKSYPHPVMVNLYAKVGLHRYNMFKETNFQLDSLVKFNMLQHCLSSFYITLLAHDPALHPLEKTFQVKVGEQKIHCLHIICTISRVKDEVNPKKPFVAHFHDAAKEDGPFKGELLADSFFKGELPDWPSDDALNDGKRFYLVKELEWKANDWIPMYLELVICADARLVAKRDVVSKLEILEVAIETGIEDVEPK
;
A
#
# COMPACT_ATOMS: atom_id res chain seq x y z
N GLY A 1 -1.79 3.46 18.90
CA GLY A 1 -1.76 2.65 17.67
C GLY A 1 -3.07 1.91 17.51
N PHE A 2 -3.22 1.11 16.45
CA PHE A 2 -4.39 0.25 16.23
C PHE A 2 -4.18 -1.22 16.66
N ASP A 3 -3.12 -1.47 17.44
CA ASP A 3 -2.82 -2.78 17.98
C ASP A 3 -3.91 -3.17 18.99
N VAL A 4 -4.57 -4.31 18.76
CA VAL A 4 -5.74 -4.75 19.52
C VAL A 4 -5.41 -5.64 20.74
N GLU A 5 -4.12 -5.87 21.03
CA GLU A 5 -3.65 -6.82 22.06
C GLU A 5 -4.08 -6.47 23.49
N ASN A 6 -4.37 -5.19 23.76
CA ASN A 6 -4.80 -4.72 25.09
C ASN A 6 -6.31 -4.42 25.17
N ILE A 7 -7.09 -4.77 24.14
CA ILE A 7 -8.54 -4.56 24.13
C ILE A 7 -9.18 -5.78 24.81
N SER A 8 -9.47 -5.67 26.10
CA SER A 8 -10.28 -6.65 26.83
C SER A 8 -11.74 -6.53 26.36
N LEU A 9 -12.24 -7.54 25.67
CA LEU A 9 -13.66 -7.64 25.34
C LEU A 9 -14.45 -8.03 26.60
N PRO A 10 -15.64 -7.44 26.86
CA PRO A 10 -16.54 -7.99 27.86
C PRO A 10 -16.88 -9.43 27.47
N SER A 11 -16.54 -10.37 28.34
CA SER A 11 -16.83 -11.78 28.16
C SER A 11 -18.35 -11.97 28.09
N ASN A 12 -18.87 -12.16 26.88
CA ASN A 12 -20.05 -12.97 26.54
C ASN A 12 -20.43 -12.93 25.05
N SER A 13 -19.64 -12.27 24.19
CA SER A 13 -19.81 -12.36 22.72
C SER A 13 -18.51 -12.05 21.98
N GLY A 14 -17.43 -12.79 22.27
CA GLY A 14 -16.03 -12.53 21.88
C GLY A 14 -15.72 -12.50 20.37
N VAL A 15 -16.41 -11.65 19.63
CA VAL A 15 -16.14 -11.28 18.25
C VAL A 15 -16.12 -9.75 18.26
N ILE A 16 -14.99 -9.12 17.97
CA ILE A 16 -15.05 -7.80 17.32
C ILE A 16 -15.72 -8.12 15.97
N THR A 17 -17.04 -8.00 15.89
CA THR A 17 -17.87 -8.45 14.76
C THR A 17 -17.28 -7.92 13.45
N GLY A 18 -16.50 -8.77 12.77
CA GLY A 18 -15.91 -8.52 11.46
C GLY A 18 -14.39 -8.30 11.38
N LEU A 19 -13.67 -7.94 12.45
CA LEU A 19 -12.22 -7.67 12.39
C LEU A 19 -11.40 -8.89 12.87
N MET A 20 -10.71 -9.55 11.94
CA MET A 20 -9.95 -10.76 12.19
C MET A 20 -8.46 -10.45 12.42
N PRO A 21 -7.89 -10.80 13.59
CA PRO A 21 -6.47 -10.64 13.86
C PRO A 21 -5.65 -11.81 13.31
N TYR A 22 -4.48 -11.50 12.78
CA TYR A 22 -3.50 -12.48 12.28
C TYR A 22 -2.11 -12.13 12.82
N ASP A 23 -1.47 -13.11 13.45
CA ASP A 23 -0.09 -13.03 13.92
C ASP A 23 0.83 -13.68 12.88
N CYS A 24 1.65 -12.87 12.21
CA CYS A 24 2.54 -13.32 11.14
C CYS A 24 3.81 -13.97 11.66
N VAL A 25 4.17 -13.75 12.93
CA VAL A 25 5.35 -14.34 13.57
C VAL A 25 5.03 -15.76 14.04
N ARG A 26 3.87 -15.94 14.68
CA ARG A 26 3.42 -17.24 15.20
C ARG A 26 2.91 -18.16 14.11
N PHE A 27 2.20 -17.61 13.11
CA PHE A 27 1.58 -18.41 12.06
C PHE A 27 2.22 -18.15 10.70
N LYS A 28 2.74 -19.21 10.08
CA LYS A 28 3.31 -19.15 8.72
C LYS A 28 2.25 -19.09 7.61
N SER A 29 0.98 -19.30 7.94
CA SER A 29 -0.14 -19.29 7.00
C SER A 29 -1.22 -18.34 7.48
N TYR A 30 -1.56 -17.38 6.63
CA TYR A 30 -2.60 -16.37 6.83
C TYR A 30 -3.15 -15.98 5.45
N PRO A 31 -4.37 -15.42 5.36
CA PRO A 31 -4.99 -15.13 4.08
C PRO A 31 -4.20 -14.08 3.29
N HIS A 32 -4.15 -14.27 1.97
CA HIS A 32 -3.55 -13.35 1.00
C HIS A 32 -2.12 -12.89 1.33
N PRO A 33 -1.17 -13.80 1.55
CA PRO A 33 0.16 -13.45 2.06
C PRO A 33 0.96 -12.53 1.13
N VAL A 34 0.77 -12.65 -0.19
CA VAL A 34 1.39 -11.75 -1.19
C VAL A 34 0.79 -10.35 -1.10
N MET A 35 -0.54 -10.25 -1.03
CA MET A 35 -1.26 -8.98 -1.00
C MET A 35 -0.98 -8.19 0.29
N VAL A 36 -0.97 -8.85 1.44
CA VAL A 36 -0.65 -8.19 2.73
C VAL A 36 0.79 -7.65 2.71
N ASN A 37 1.73 -8.40 2.12
CA ASN A 37 3.10 -7.96 1.94
C ASN A 37 3.19 -6.72 1.03
N LEU A 38 2.44 -6.70 -0.07
CA LEU A 38 2.39 -5.56 -0.97
C LEU A 38 1.76 -4.33 -0.30
N TYR A 39 0.68 -4.48 0.46
CA TYR A 39 0.08 -3.36 1.21
C TYR A 39 1.02 -2.78 2.27
N ALA A 40 1.83 -3.62 2.91
CA ALA A 40 2.88 -3.17 3.81
C ALA A 40 3.92 -2.32 3.06
N LYS A 41 4.38 -2.78 1.89
CA LYS A 41 5.30 -2.03 1.02
C LYS A 41 4.70 -0.72 0.50
N VAL A 42 3.41 -0.68 0.15
CA VAL A 42 2.71 0.56 -0.25
C VAL A 42 2.76 1.59 0.88
N GLY A 43 2.52 1.16 2.11
CA GLY A 43 2.66 2.03 3.27
C GLY A 43 4.07 2.59 3.39
N LEU A 44 5.09 1.72 3.35
CA LEU A 44 6.48 2.17 3.41
C LEU A 44 6.85 3.11 2.26
N HIS A 45 6.46 2.79 1.03
CA HIS A 45 6.68 3.66 -0.13
C HIS A 45 6.07 5.04 0.10
N ARG A 46 4.81 5.11 0.56
CA ARG A 46 4.16 6.38 0.92
C ARG A 46 4.97 7.15 1.97
N TYR A 47 5.42 6.49 3.04
CA TYR A 47 6.22 7.15 4.08
C TYR A 47 7.56 7.67 3.55
N ASN A 48 8.28 6.83 2.80
CA ASN A 48 9.55 7.17 2.17
C ASN A 48 9.43 8.38 1.25
N MET A 49 8.36 8.45 0.44
CA MET A 49 8.09 9.61 -0.43
C MET A 49 7.83 10.89 0.38
N PHE A 50 7.08 10.82 1.49
CA PHE A 50 6.76 12.01 2.30
C PHE A 50 7.89 12.46 3.23
N LYS A 51 8.76 11.54 3.64
CA LYS A 51 9.81 11.79 4.64
C LYS A 51 11.21 11.79 4.04
N GLU A 52 11.34 11.52 2.74
CA GLU A 52 12.61 11.38 2.03
C GLU A 52 13.53 10.34 2.71
N THR A 53 12.94 9.20 3.09
CA THR A 53 13.63 8.07 3.75
C THR A 53 13.72 6.86 2.82
N ASN A 54 14.52 5.86 3.20
CA ASN A 54 14.67 4.61 2.42
C ASN A 54 14.41 3.36 3.28
N PHE A 55 13.29 3.32 4.00
CA PHE A 55 12.92 2.13 4.77
C PHE A 55 12.52 0.98 3.86
N GLN A 56 13.17 -0.16 4.06
CA GLN A 56 12.85 -1.43 3.41
C GLN A 56 12.10 -2.34 4.36
N LEU A 57 11.15 -3.10 3.83
CA LEU A 57 10.37 -4.06 4.61
C LEU A 57 11.26 -5.22 5.05
N ASP A 58 11.39 -5.42 6.36
CA ASP A 58 12.05 -6.59 6.94
C ASP A 58 11.05 -7.74 7.06
N SER A 59 10.03 -7.55 7.89
CA SER A 59 9.08 -8.60 8.24
C SER A 59 7.72 -8.06 8.66
N LEU A 60 6.69 -8.87 8.41
CA LEU A 60 5.35 -8.63 8.92
C LEU A 60 5.26 -9.16 10.35
N VAL A 61 4.80 -8.31 11.27
CA VAL A 61 4.58 -8.71 12.67
C VAL A 61 3.18 -9.29 12.83
N LYS A 62 2.17 -8.50 12.42
CA LYS A 62 0.76 -8.85 12.55
C LYS A 62 -0.09 -7.97 11.64
N PHE A 63 -1.30 -8.41 11.34
CA PHE A 63 -2.30 -7.54 10.75
C PHE A 63 -3.69 -7.89 11.22
N ASN A 64 -4.60 -6.92 11.15
CA ASN A 64 -6.03 -7.16 11.28
C ASN A 64 -6.71 -6.85 9.95
N MET A 65 -7.67 -7.66 9.54
CA MET A 65 -8.47 -7.39 8.34
C MET A 65 -9.95 -7.63 8.57
N LEU A 66 -10.79 -6.90 7.82
CA LEU A 66 -12.22 -7.15 7.80
C LEU A 66 -12.55 -8.36 6.91
N GLN A 67 -13.57 -9.14 7.26
CA GLN A 67 -14.04 -10.28 6.46
C GLN A 67 -14.96 -9.85 5.29
N HIS A 68 -14.61 -8.76 4.61
CA HIS A 68 -15.34 -8.25 3.45
C HIS A 68 -14.51 -8.40 2.17
N CYS A 69 -15.17 -8.47 1.01
CA CYS A 69 -14.48 -8.49 -0.29
C CYS A 69 -13.69 -7.21 -0.57
N LEU A 70 -14.11 -6.10 0.04
CA LEU A 70 -13.39 -4.81 0.09
C LEU A 70 -12.92 -4.61 1.52
N SER A 71 -11.77 -5.18 1.83
CA SER A 71 -11.28 -5.21 3.21
C SER A 71 -10.46 -3.97 3.54
N SER A 72 -10.35 -3.69 4.83
CA SER A 72 -9.38 -2.74 5.38
C SER A 72 -8.33 -3.52 6.16
N PHE A 73 -7.08 -3.33 5.80
CA PHE A 73 -5.92 -4.00 6.38
C PHE A 73 -5.21 -3.03 7.33
N TYR A 74 -5.03 -3.47 8.56
CA TYR A 74 -4.35 -2.76 9.63
C TYR A 74 -3.06 -3.52 9.96
N ILE A 75 -1.96 -3.14 9.34
CA ILE A 75 -0.71 -3.91 9.29
C ILE A 75 0.33 -3.30 10.22
N THR A 76 0.94 -4.15 11.04
CA THR A 76 2.16 -3.82 11.81
C THR A 76 3.33 -4.58 11.22
N LEU A 77 4.41 -3.88 10.91
CA LEU A 77 5.58 -4.42 10.24
C LEU A 77 6.87 -3.88 10.87
N LEU A 78 7.97 -4.57 10.65
CA LEU A 78 9.31 -4.09 10.91
C LEU A 78 9.92 -3.63 9.59
N ALA A 79 10.61 -2.49 9.64
CA ALA A 79 11.37 -1.97 8.53
C ALA A 79 12.74 -1.53 9.00
N HIS A 80 13.74 -1.71 8.15
CA HIS A 80 15.10 -1.26 8.38
C HIS A 80 15.46 -0.20 7.34
N ASP A 81 16.30 0.75 7.74
CA ASP A 81 16.93 1.67 6.80
C ASP A 81 18.33 1.13 6.49
N PRO A 82 18.64 0.78 5.23
CA PRO A 82 19.98 0.30 4.83
C PRO A 82 21.11 1.28 5.18
N ALA A 83 20.83 2.58 5.27
CA ALA A 83 21.84 3.57 5.64
C ALA A 83 22.08 3.67 7.17
N LEU A 84 21.12 3.22 7.98
CA LEU A 84 21.13 3.32 9.44
C LEU A 84 21.18 1.92 10.07
N HIS A 85 22.19 1.13 9.73
CA HIS A 85 22.41 -0.16 10.39
C HIS A 85 22.75 0.04 11.88
N PRO A 86 22.09 -0.66 12.84
CA PRO A 86 21.06 -1.70 12.73
C PRO A 86 19.70 -1.27 13.35
N LEU A 87 19.26 -0.02 13.16
CA LEU A 87 18.07 0.47 13.87
C LEU A 87 16.79 0.08 13.14
N GLU A 88 16.24 -1.08 13.49
CA GLU A 88 14.90 -1.50 13.07
C GLU A 88 13.83 -0.58 13.67
N LYS A 89 12.81 -0.28 12.87
CA LYS A 89 11.66 0.54 13.27
C LYS A 89 10.37 -0.25 13.05
N THR A 90 9.48 -0.16 14.03
CA THR A 90 8.12 -0.70 13.89
C THR A 90 7.24 0.33 13.20
N PHE A 91 6.58 -0.07 12.13
CA PHE A 91 5.62 0.74 11.39
C PHE A 91 4.19 0.26 11.58
N GLN A 92 3.26 1.20 11.45
CA GLN A 92 1.84 0.95 11.36
C GLN A 92 1.33 1.46 10.00
N VAL A 93 0.73 0.56 9.23
CA VAL A 93 0.17 0.84 7.91
C VAL A 93 -1.32 0.49 7.87
N LYS A 94 -2.14 1.34 7.27
CA LYS A 94 -3.54 1.05 6.98
C LYS A 94 -3.81 1.22 5.49
N VAL A 95 -4.38 0.18 4.89
CA VAL A 95 -4.82 0.17 3.49
C VAL A 95 -6.27 -0.24 3.42
N GLY A 96 -7.10 0.56 2.77
CA GLY A 96 -8.51 0.28 2.50
C GLY A 96 -8.75 0.03 1.01
N GLU A 97 -9.39 -1.08 0.68
CA GLU A 97 -9.79 -1.41 -0.69
C GLU A 97 -11.12 -0.73 -1.06
N GLN A 98 -11.21 -0.21 -2.28
CA GLN A 98 -12.37 0.56 -2.75
C GLN A 98 -13.16 -0.15 -3.85
N LYS A 99 -12.49 -0.97 -4.68
CA LYS A 99 -13.11 -1.75 -5.76
C LYS A 99 -12.53 -3.17 -5.86
N ILE A 100 -13.34 -4.09 -6.39
CA ILE A 100 -12.95 -5.49 -6.66
C ILE A 100 -12.56 -5.57 -8.14
N HIS A 101 -11.63 -6.45 -8.49
CA HIS A 101 -11.15 -6.69 -9.86
C HIS A 101 -10.44 -5.49 -10.51
N CYS A 102 -10.00 -4.52 -9.73
CA CYS A 102 -9.08 -3.48 -10.18
C CYS A 102 -8.27 -2.93 -9.00
N LEU A 103 -7.09 -2.39 -9.29
CA LEU A 103 -6.26 -1.75 -8.27
C LEU A 103 -6.87 -0.41 -7.87
N HIS A 104 -7.68 -0.43 -6.82
CA HIS A 104 -8.20 0.78 -6.20
C HIS A 104 -8.11 0.64 -4.68
N ILE A 105 -7.04 1.21 -4.13
CA ILE A 105 -6.71 1.16 -2.71
C ILE A 105 -6.37 2.55 -2.20
N ILE A 106 -6.57 2.78 -0.90
CA ILE A 106 -6.24 4.02 -0.22
C ILE A 106 -5.35 3.69 0.99
N CYS A 107 -4.17 4.31 1.07
CA CYS A 107 -3.26 4.18 2.20
C CYS A 107 -3.40 5.37 3.16
N THR A 108 -4.30 5.24 4.13
CA THR A 108 -4.65 6.32 5.07
C THR A 108 -3.70 6.43 6.26
N ILE A 109 -2.98 5.36 6.61
CA ILE A 109 -1.97 5.37 7.68
C ILE A 109 -0.68 4.80 7.13
N SER A 110 0.40 5.55 7.27
CA SER A 110 1.76 5.04 7.18
C SER A 110 2.67 5.89 8.07
N ARG A 111 3.15 5.30 9.17
CA ARG A 111 3.95 6.00 10.19
C ARG A 111 4.73 5.03 11.07
N VAL A 112 5.75 5.54 11.74
CA VAL A 112 6.47 4.82 12.80
C VAL A 112 5.57 4.73 14.03
N LYS A 113 5.55 3.57 14.70
CA LYS A 113 4.67 3.27 15.83
C LYS A 113 4.88 4.22 17.03
N ASP A 114 6.12 4.62 17.27
CA ASP A 114 6.51 5.48 18.39
C ASP A 114 6.07 6.94 18.23
N GLU A 115 5.67 7.36 17.02
CA GLU A 115 5.16 8.72 16.75
C GLU A 115 3.71 8.91 17.25
N VAL A 116 3.08 7.87 17.81
CA VAL A 116 1.66 7.90 18.18
C VAL A 116 1.46 8.33 19.63
N ASN A 117 0.82 9.48 19.83
CA ASN A 117 0.33 9.91 21.14
C ASN A 117 -0.82 8.97 21.61
N PRO A 118 -0.72 8.29 22.77
CA PRO A 118 -1.66 7.24 23.21
C PRO A 118 -3.04 7.76 23.64
N LYS A 119 -3.29 9.08 23.56
CA LYS A 119 -4.45 9.73 24.18
C LYS A 119 -5.80 9.50 23.46
N LYS A 120 -5.82 8.90 22.28
CA LYS A 120 -7.08 8.65 21.54
C LYS A 120 -7.31 7.15 21.36
N PRO A 121 -8.49 6.62 21.75
CA PRO A 121 -8.85 5.23 21.48
C PRO A 121 -8.85 4.97 19.97
N PHE A 122 -8.42 3.78 19.57
CA PHE A 122 -8.57 3.32 18.19
C PHE A 122 -10.06 3.09 17.90
N VAL A 123 -10.56 3.72 16.85
CA VAL A 123 -11.90 3.45 16.30
C VAL A 123 -11.67 2.82 14.93
N ALA A 124 -12.10 1.56 14.75
CA ALA A 124 -12.07 0.92 13.46
C ALA A 124 -13.02 1.67 12.51
N HIS A 125 -12.51 2.11 11.37
CA HIS A 125 -13.34 2.72 10.34
C HIS A 125 -13.74 1.63 9.35
N PHE A 126 -15.06 1.49 9.15
CA PHE A 126 -15.64 0.65 8.11
C PHE A 126 -15.71 1.50 6.85
N HIS A 127 -14.85 1.19 5.87
CA HIS A 127 -14.62 1.96 4.64
C HIS A 127 -13.87 3.28 4.84
N ASP A 128 -12.71 3.38 4.18
CA ASP A 128 -12.04 4.66 3.94
C ASP A 128 -12.72 5.33 2.76
N ALA A 129 -13.94 5.85 2.96
CA ALA A 129 -14.50 6.78 1.99
C ALA A 129 -13.73 8.09 2.14
N ALA A 130 -13.12 8.57 1.06
CA ALA A 130 -12.51 9.88 1.03
C ALA A 130 -13.62 10.92 1.30
N LYS A 131 -13.59 11.55 2.49
CA LYS A 131 -14.59 12.57 2.88
C LYS A 131 -14.06 13.95 2.51
N GLU A 132 -14.90 14.79 1.90
CA GLU A 132 -14.54 16.15 1.46
C GLU A 132 -14.04 17.04 2.62
N ASP A 133 -14.52 16.80 3.83
CA ASP A 133 -14.18 17.56 5.04
C ASP A 133 -13.16 16.85 5.95
N GLY A 134 -12.56 15.76 5.49
CA GLY A 134 -11.59 14.98 6.25
C GLY A 134 -10.12 15.40 6.06
N PRO A 135 -9.21 14.96 6.93
CA PRO A 135 -7.76 15.22 6.79
C PRO A 135 -7.13 14.59 5.53
N PHE A 136 -7.92 13.80 4.77
CA PHE A 136 -7.53 13.11 3.53
C PHE A 136 -8.05 13.82 2.27
N LYS A 137 -8.37 15.12 2.33
CA LYS A 137 -8.80 15.93 1.18
C LYS A 137 -7.86 15.84 -0.04
N GLY A 138 -6.56 15.56 0.18
CA GLY A 138 -5.60 15.31 -0.89
C GLY A 138 -5.83 14.03 -1.71
N GLU A 139 -6.47 13.01 -1.14
CA GLU A 139 -6.82 11.77 -1.86
C GLU A 139 -8.02 11.98 -2.79
N LEU A 140 -8.97 12.85 -2.42
CA LEU A 140 -10.03 13.33 -3.33
C LEU A 140 -9.47 14.12 -4.51
N LEU A 141 -8.33 14.80 -4.34
CA LEU A 141 -7.67 15.48 -5.46
C LEU A 141 -7.12 14.46 -6.46
N ALA A 142 -6.54 13.34 -6.02
CA ALA A 142 -6.08 12.26 -6.92
C ALA A 142 -7.25 11.64 -7.72
N ASP A 143 -8.38 11.39 -7.07
CA ASP A 143 -9.64 10.97 -7.72
C ASP A 143 -10.16 12.03 -8.71
N SER A 144 -9.82 13.30 -8.51
CA SER A 144 -10.17 14.38 -9.43
C SER A 144 -9.22 14.49 -10.64
N PHE A 145 -7.94 14.11 -10.48
CA PHE A 145 -6.94 14.09 -11.55
C PHE A 145 -7.13 12.91 -12.51
N PHE A 146 -7.47 11.73 -11.99
CA PHE A 146 -7.67 10.51 -12.80
C PHE A 146 -9.14 10.08 -12.80
N LYS A 147 -10.01 10.90 -13.38
CA LYS A 147 -11.42 10.53 -13.62
C LYS A 147 -11.55 9.73 -14.92
N GLY A 148 -11.72 8.42 -14.82
CA GLY A 148 -12.03 7.58 -15.97
C GLY A 148 -11.46 6.17 -15.87
N GLU A 149 -11.54 5.45 -16.97
CA GLU A 149 -10.78 4.21 -17.16
C GLU A 149 -9.29 4.55 -17.32
N LEU A 150 -8.41 3.62 -16.92
CA LEU A 150 -6.98 3.78 -17.19
C LEU A 150 -6.77 3.89 -18.71
N PRO A 151 -5.90 4.81 -19.18
CA PRO A 151 -5.67 4.95 -20.61
C PRO A 151 -4.98 3.71 -21.17
N ASP A 152 -5.16 3.48 -22.48
CA ASP A 152 -4.33 2.55 -23.23
C ASP A 152 -2.86 3.01 -23.23
N TRP A 153 -1.96 2.08 -23.59
CA TRP A 153 -0.55 2.40 -23.79
C TRP A 153 -0.40 3.56 -24.78
N PRO A 154 0.45 4.58 -24.49
CA PRO A 154 0.63 5.72 -25.38
C PRO A 154 1.16 5.29 -26.76
N SER A 155 0.79 6.02 -27.81
CA SER A 155 1.36 5.79 -29.14
C SER A 155 2.84 6.20 -29.19
N ASP A 156 3.60 5.61 -30.12
CA ASP A 156 5.01 5.96 -30.34
C ASP A 156 5.21 7.47 -30.56
N ASP A 157 4.31 8.11 -31.31
CA ASP A 157 4.35 9.57 -31.53
C ASP A 157 4.21 10.36 -30.22
N ALA A 158 3.36 9.90 -29.30
CA ALA A 158 3.15 10.53 -28.01
C ALA A 158 4.33 10.26 -27.04
N LEU A 159 4.97 9.10 -27.13
CA LEU A 159 6.20 8.82 -26.37
C LEU A 159 7.39 9.63 -26.88
N ASN A 160 7.47 9.83 -28.20
CA ASN A 160 8.55 10.55 -28.87
C ASN A 160 8.45 12.06 -28.71
N ASP A 161 7.27 12.60 -28.35
CA ASP A 161 7.12 14.05 -28.14
C ASP A 161 7.92 14.55 -26.93
N GLY A 162 8.23 13.66 -25.97
CA GLY A 162 9.01 13.91 -24.77
C GLY A 162 8.40 14.95 -23.80
N LYS A 163 7.16 15.37 -24.05
CA LYS A 163 6.47 16.43 -23.30
C LYS A 163 5.51 15.87 -22.28
N ARG A 164 4.80 14.80 -22.65
CA ARG A 164 3.73 14.25 -21.81
C ARG A 164 4.16 13.01 -21.04
N PHE A 165 4.97 12.17 -21.68
CA PHE A 165 5.37 10.89 -21.14
C PHE A 165 6.87 10.84 -20.92
N TYR A 166 7.25 10.35 -19.75
CA TYR A 166 8.62 9.96 -19.44
C TYR A 166 8.78 8.46 -19.65
N LEU A 167 9.53 8.08 -20.69
CA LEU A 167 9.91 6.69 -20.94
C LEU A 167 11.05 6.30 -20.00
N VAL A 168 10.76 5.44 -19.04
CA VAL A 168 11.69 5.08 -17.97
C VAL A 168 12.75 4.12 -18.50
N LYS A 169 14.02 4.46 -18.29
CA LYS A 169 15.13 3.59 -18.71
C LYS A 169 15.19 2.33 -17.86
N GLU A 170 15.68 1.24 -18.45
CA GLU A 170 15.77 -0.05 -17.76
C GLU A 170 16.52 0.00 -16.42
N LEU A 171 17.65 0.72 -16.41
CA LEU A 171 18.46 0.89 -15.20
C LEU A 171 17.74 1.67 -14.11
N GLU A 172 16.87 2.61 -14.49
CA GLU A 172 16.15 3.48 -13.56
C GLU A 172 15.01 2.73 -12.89
N TRP A 173 14.18 2.01 -13.66
CA TRP A 173 13.11 1.25 -13.02
C TRP A 173 13.65 0.06 -12.23
N LYS A 174 14.79 -0.53 -12.62
CA LYS A 174 15.47 -1.57 -11.82
C LYS A 174 16.06 -1.05 -10.51
N ALA A 175 16.39 0.24 -10.44
CA ALA A 175 16.84 0.87 -9.20
C ALA A 175 15.67 1.22 -8.26
N ASN A 176 14.43 1.14 -8.74
CA ASN A 176 13.23 1.54 -8.04
C ASN A 176 12.31 0.35 -7.77
N ASP A 177 12.23 -0.09 -6.52
CA ASP A 177 11.42 -1.25 -6.14
C ASP A 177 9.89 -1.01 -6.24
N TRP A 178 9.46 0.24 -6.41
CA TRP A 178 8.04 0.61 -6.41
C TRP A 178 7.34 0.27 -7.73
N ILE A 179 8.01 0.39 -8.89
CA ILE A 179 7.43 0.06 -10.20
C ILE A 179 6.99 -1.41 -10.27
N PRO A 180 7.88 -2.40 -10.02
CA PRO A 180 7.47 -3.78 -9.98
C PRO A 180 6.39 -4.00 -8.92
N MET A 181 6.51 -3.39 -7.73
CA MET A 181 5.48 -3.49 -6.68
C MET A 181 4.07 -3.10 -7.17
N TYR A 182 3.91 -2.00 -7.94
CA TYR A 182 2.60 -1.62 -8.49
C TYR A 182 2.09 -2.61 -9.54
N LEU A 183 2.97 -3.19 -10.36
CA LEU A 183 2.58 -4.26 -11.28
C LEU A 183 2.08 -5.50 -10.51
N GLU A 184 2.78 -5.94 -9.46
CA GLU A 184 2.34 -7.07 -8.63
C GLU A 184 0.99 -6.79 -7.97
N LEU A 185 0.74 -5.54 -7.54
CA LEU A 185 -0.52 -5.10 -6.96
C LEU A 185 -1.68 -5.18 -7.95
N VAL A 186 -1.49 -4.75 -9.19
CA VAL A 186 -2.54 -4.85 -10.23
C VAL A 186 -2.96 -6.30 -10.43
N ILE A 187 -1.99 -7.22 -10.56
CA ILE A 187 -2.27 -8.65 -10.71
C ILE A 187 -2.98 -9.22 -9.47
N CYS A 188 -2.55 -8.81 -8.26
CA CYS A 188 -3.21 -9.23 -7.03
C CYS A 188 -4.64 -8.70 -6.92
N ALA A 189 -4.91 -7.48 -7.37
CA ALA A 189 -6.22 -6.85 -7.28
C ALA A 189 -7.23 -7.45 -8.28
N ASP A 190 -6.77 -7.80 -9.48
CA ASP A 190 -7.57 -8.45 -10.52
C ASP A 190 -7.87 -9.92 -10.18
N ALA A 191 -6.83 -10.69 -9.85
CA ALA A 191 -6.87 -12.14 -9.72
C ALA A 191 -6.57 -12.62 -8.29
N ARG A 192 -7.23 -12.06 -7.27
CA ARG A 192 -7.01 -12.32 -5.83
C ARG A 192 -6.86 -13.80 -5.43
N LEU A 193 -7.57 -14.70 -6.12
CA LEU A 193 -7.57 -16.14 -5.83
C LEU A 193 -6.41 -16.90 -6.52
N VAL A 194 -5.82 -16.30 -7.56
CA VAL A 194 -4.79 -16.90 -8.43
C VAL A 194 -3.41 -16.27 -8.20
N ALA A 195 -3.37 -15.04 -7.67
CA ALA A 195 -2.16 -14.29 -7.36
C ALA A 195 -1.33 -15.00 -6.28
N LYS A 196 -0.54 -15.96 -6.74
CA LYS A 196 0.47 -16.69 -5.97
C LYS A 196 1.84 -16.13 -6.31
N ARG A 197 2.80 -16.31 -5.39
CA ARG A 197 4.20 -15.91 -5.60
C ARG A 197 4.74 -16.42 -6.95
N ASP A 198 4.37 -17.63 -7.35
CA ASP A 198 4.83 -18.27 -8.59
C ASP A 198 4.35 -17.58 -9.88
N VAL A 199 3.23 -16.84 -9.82
CA VAL A 199 2.74 -16.05 -10.97
C VAL A 199 3.53 -14.74 -11.04
N VAL A 200 3.65 -14.08 -9.90
CA VAL A 200 4.33 -12.79 -9.79
C VAL A 200 5.83 -12.91 -10.14
N SER A 201 6.48 -14.01 -9.77
CA SER A 201 7.89 -14.26 -10.08
C SER A 201 8.19 -14.50 -11.57
N LYS A 202 7.16 -14.65 -12.41
CA LYS A 202 7.30 -14.86 -13.87
C LYS A 202 7.04 -13.58 -14.67
N LEU A 203 6.70 -12.48 -13.99
CA LEU A 203 6.44 -11.21 -14.65
C LEU A 203 7.76 -10.60 -15.14
N GLU A 204 7.72 -10.09 -16.37
CA GLU A 204 8.81 -9.36 -16.99
C GLU A 204 8.28 -8.00 -17.41
N ILE A 205 8.94 -6.93 -16.94
CA ILE A 205 8.63 -5.56 -17.35
C ILE A 205 9.40 -5.31 -18.66
N LEU A 206 8.65 -5.05 -19.73
CA LEU A 206 9.22 -4.73 -21.03
C LEU A 206 9.48 -3.23 -21.16
N GLU A 207 8.46 -2.42 -20.85
CA GLU A 207 8.51 -0.96 -20.98
C GLU A 207 7.71 -0.29 -19.86
N VAL A 208 8.11 0.93 -19.50
CA VAL A 208 7.42 1.74 -18.49
C VAL A 208 7.37 3.19 -18.97
N ALA A 209 6.16 3.74 -19.03
CA ALA A 209 5.92 5.14 -19.30
C ALA A 209 5.23 5.78 -18.09
N ILE A 210 5.68 6.96 -17.68
CA ILE A 210 5.09 7.75 -16.59
C ILE A 210 4.54 9.04 -17.17
N GLU A 211 3.28 9.35 -16.84
CA GLU A 211 2.65 10.64 -17.13
C GLU A 211 2.52 11.43 -15.84
N THR A 212 2.96 12.69 -15.83
CA THR A 212 2.82 13.60 -14.68
C THR A 212 1.81 14.70 -14.98
N GLY A 213 0.85 14.93 -14.06
CA GLY A 213 -0.19 15.95 -14.22
C GLY A 213 0.25 17.40 -13.95
N ILE A 214 1.56 17.67 -13.89
CA ILE A 214 2.14 18.99 -13.60
C ILE A 214 3.21 19.23 -14.66
N GLU A 215 3.17 20.41 -15.29
CA GLU A 215 4.20 20.90 -16.23
C GLU A 215 5.61 20.65 -15.66
N ASP A 216 6.44 19.97 -16.46
CA ASP A 216 7.89 19.81 -16.35
C ASP A 216 8.48 19.96 -14.93
N VAL A 217 8.26 18.95 -14.08
CA VAL A 217 9.16 18.73 -12.94
C VAL A 217 10.22 17.75 -13.39
N GLU A 218 11.46 18.22 -13.51
CA GLU A 218 12.60 17.35 -13.85
C GLU A 218 12.64 16.13 -12.90
N PRO A 219 12.90 14.92 -13.43
CA PRO A 219 13.07 13.74 -12.60
C PRO A 219 14.25 13.96 -11.65
N LYS A 220 14.00 13.86 -10.34
CA LYS A 220 15.03 13.90 -9.30
C LYS A 220 15.79 12.59 -9.22
#